data_AF-A0A7G2FC36-F1
#
_entry.id   AF-A0A7G2FC36-F1
#
_cell.length_a   1.000
_cell.length_b   1.000
_cell.length_c   1.000
_cell.angle_alpha   90.00
_cell.angle_beta   90.00
_cell.angle_gamma   90.00
#
_symmetry.space_group_name_H-M   'P 1'
#
loop_
_entity.id
_entity.type
_entity.pdbx_description
1 polymer ?
#
loop_
_entity_poly.entity_id
_entity_poly.type
_entity_poly.pdbx_seq_one_letter_code
_entity_poly.pdbx_strand_id
1 'polypeptide(L)'
;MPVSSQSYPMSSGDDQHSYIRNSSYQKAAIDGAEKKTRACILENIDLQLNSNLSTFRIADFGCSTGPNTFQAVQNIIDMVKLKHLKENNENSLLPLEFQVFFNDQPNNDFNTLFRTQSPSSEREYFSVGVPGSFYGRVLPRNSIHIGNTSYTTHWLSKVPKHVCDKKSPAWNKNYIHCNNLLEDVTKAYKVQFIEDMGAFIDARAEELVPGGLMIILGQCLPDGVPMYETWQGNVFDTVGDCLMDMAKLGVTSEEKIESFSLPMYFPQFSEVRGVIEHNGSFTIELMETISHPLDDTPLTNDFITSTFRAFLTTIVEKHFGDGAVNELFNQLAKKLTMHPIDFKMWKKQVVYYIVLKRK
;
A
#
# COMPACT_ATOMS: atom_id res chain seq x y z
N MET A 1 -17.00 -21.37 -10.14
CA MET A 1 -17.21 -20.09 -9.43
C MET A 1 -15.90 -19.32 -9.51
N PRO A 2 -15.88 -18.02 -9.83
CA PRO A 2 -14.62 -17.29 -9.80
C PRO A 2 -14.12 -17.32 -8.35
N VAL A 3 -12.86 -17.71 -8.17
CA VAL A 3 -12.18 -17.65 -6.87
C VAL A 3 -12.34 -16.20 -6.41
N SER A 4 -13.14 -15.95 -5.37
CA SER A 4 -13.34 -14.58 -4.89
C SER A 4 -11.97 -14.02 -4.54
N SER A 5 -11.57 -12.90 -5.15
CA SER A 5 -10.33 -12.23 -4.77
C SER A 5 -10.31 -12.04 -3.26
N GLN A 6 -9.24 -12.51 -2.61
CA GLN A 6 -9.11 -12.28 -1.18
C GLN A 6 -8.94 -10.78 -0.98
N SER A 7 -9.80 -10.19 -0.15
CA SER A 7 -9.82 -8.75 0.08
C SER A 7 -9.80 -8.44 1.57
N TYR A 8 -8.85 -7.61 1.96
CA TYR A 8 -8.54 -7.23 3.33
C TYR A 8 -8.24 -5.71 3.38
N PRO A 9 -9.26 -4.84 3.20
CA PRO A 9 -9.07 -3.40 3.32
C PRO A 9 -8.72 -3.03 4.77
N MET A 10 -8.29 -1.80 4.98
CA MET A 10 -7.94 -1.32 6.32
C MET A 10 -9.19 -1.17 7.22
N SER A 11 -8.98 -1.02 8.54
CA SER A 11 -10.07 -0.81 9.49
C SER A 11 -10.91 0.42 9.12
N SER A 12 -12.22 0.21 9.04
CA SER A 12 -13.21 1.17 8.56
C SER A 12 -13.64 2.19 9.62
N GLY A 13 -14.46 3.17 9.24
CA GLY A 13 -15.00 4.18 10.15
C GLY A 13 -14.01 5.27 10.57
N ASP A 14 -14.34 5.97 11.66
CA ASP A 14 -13.60 7.14 12.16
C ASP A 14 -13.33 7.06 13.68
N ASP A 15 -13.46 5.87 14.28
CA ASP A 15 -13.19 5.63 15.70
C ASP A 15 -11.67 5.58 16.00
N GLN A 16 -11.31 5.38 17.28
CA GLN A 16 -9.92 5.35 17.73
C GLN A 16 -9.06 4.20 17.13
N HIS A 17 -9.68 3.15 16.60
CA HIS A 17 -9.02 2.00 15.97
C HIS A 17 -9.12 2.01 14.43
N SER A 18 -9.87 2.96 13.86
CA SER A 18 -9.96 3.18 12.42
C SER A 18 -8.61 3.52 11.78
N TYR A 19 -8.46 3.20 10.50
CA TYR A 19 -7.24 3.49 9.76
C TYR A 19 -6.98 4.99 9.64
N ILE A 20 -8.03 5.79 9.49
CA ILE A 20 -7.98 7.26 9.42
C ILE A 20 -7.17 7.86 10.58
N ARG A 21 -7.27 7.28 11.77
CA ARG A 21 -6.58 7.78 12.97
C ARG A 21 -5.23 7.10 13.25
N ASN A 22 -4.90 6.03 12.51
CA ASN A 22 -3.75 5.17 12.77
C ASN A 22 -2.85 4.96 11.54
N SER A 23 -2.98 5.81 10.51
CA SER A 23 -2.21 5.77 9.27
C SER A 23 -1.11 6.83 9.19
N SER A 24 -0.66 7.35 10.33
CA SER A 24 0.32 8.45 10.40
C SER A 24 1.73 8.02 10.00
N TYR A 25 2.07 6.72 10.12
CA TYR A 25 3.31 6.17 9.59
C TYR A 25 3.35 6.31 8.05
N GLN A 26 2.31 5.83 7.36
CA GLN A 26 2.16 5.96 5.91
C GLN A 26 2.09 7.43 5.49
N LYS A 27 1.40 8.27 6.28
CA LYS A 27 1.34 9.72 6.04
C LYS A 27 2.75 10.34 6.05
N ALA A 28 3.56 10.01 7.06
CA ALA A 28 4.92 10.53 7.15
C ALA A 28 5.77 10.16 5.93
N ALA A 29 5.65 8.94 5.40
CA ALA A 29 6.33 8.56 4.16
C ALA A 29 5.88 9.39 2.95
N ILE A 30 4.57 9.61 2.80
CA ILE A 30 3.99 10.43 1.72
C ILE A 30 4.52 11.87 1.83
N ASP A 31 4.48 12.46 3.02
CA ASP A 31 4.99 13.81 3.28
C ASP A 31 6.51 13.89 3.02
N GLY A 32 7.27 12.87 3.42
CA GLY A 32 8.72 12.78 3.19
C GLY A 32 9.09 12.71 1.71
N ALA A 33 8.24 12.11 0.88
CA ALA A 33 8.41 12.04 -0.57
C ALA A 33 7.81 13.25 -1.32
N GLU A 34 7.12 14.18 -0.64
CA GLU A 34 6.35 15.25 -1.28
C GLU A 34 7.22 16.13 -2.17
N LYS A 35 8.32 16.68 -1.65
CA LYS A 35 9.20 17.59 -2.41
C LYS A 35 9.70 16.94 -3.70
N LYS A 36 10.04 15.65 -3.62
CA LYS A 36 10.53 14.86 -4.74
C LYS A 36 9.42 14.60 -5.75
N THR A 37 8.23 14.22 -5.28
CA THR A 37 7.04 14.06 -6.09
C THR A 37 6.69 15.33 -6.85
N ARG A 38 6.74 16.47 -6.18
CA ARG A 38 6.49 17.77 -6.80
C ARG A 38 7.48 18.08 -7.92
N ALA A 39 8.78 17.85 -7.67
CA ALA A 39 9.82 18.04 -8.68
C ALA A 39 9.64 17.10 -9.88
N CYS A 40 9.42 15.80 -9.64
CA CYS A 40 9.26 14.81 -10.70
C CYS A 40 8.04 15.09 -11.58
N ILE A 41 6.90 15.48 -11.01
CA ILE A 41 5.72 15.85 -11.79
C ILE A 41 6.04 17.05 -12.70
N LEU A 42 6.62 18.11 -12.15
CA LEU A 42 6.93 19.32 -12.91
C LEU A 42 7.92 19.08 -14.07
N GLU A 43 8.88 18.19 -13.87
CA GLU A 43 9.90 17.87 -14.87
C GLU A 43 9.38 16.93 -15.97
N ASN A 44 8.56 15.94 -15.61
CA ASN A 44 8.28 14.81 -16.50
C ASN A 44 6.89 14.80 -17.13
N ILE A 45 5.95 15.59 -16.60
CA ILE A 45 4.60 15.63 -17.17
C ILE A 45 4.54 16.47 -18.44
N ASP A 46 3.98 15.90 -19.50
CA ASP A 46 3.69 16.59 -20.73
C ASP A 46 2.21 16.99 -20.76
N LEU A 47 1.92 18.27 -20.61
CA LEU A 47 0.56 18.79 -20.72
C LEU A 47 0.19 19.06 -22.19
N GLN A 48 0.26 18.03 -23.04
CA GLN A 48 -0.29 18.09 -24.39
C GLN A 48 -1.83 17.97 -24.34
N LEU A 49 -2.46 18.97 -23.75
CA LEU A 49 -3.91 19.03 -23.62
C LEU A 49 -4.48 19.45 -24.98
N ASN A 50 -5.13 18.53 -25.68
CA ASN A 50 -5.84 18.85 -26.92
C ASN A 50 -6.87 19.96 -26.63
N SER A 51 -6.75 21.06 -27.37
CA SER A 51 -7.59 22.24 -27.27
C SER A 51 -9.06 21.88 -27.48
N ASN A 52 -9.83 21.81 -26.39
CA ASN A 52 -11.12 22.51 -26.25
C ASN A 52 -11.93 22.19 -24.98
N LEU A 53 -11.48 21.31 -24.07
CA LEU A 53 -11.99 21.13 -22.69
C LEU A 53 -11.20 19.95 -22.09
N SER A 54 -10.13 20.22 -21.33
CA SER A 54 -9.20 19.16 -20.92
C SER A 54 -9.41 18.74 -19.47
N THR A 55 -10.21 17.69 -19.27
CA THR A 55 -10.29 17.02 -17.97
C THR A 55 -8.99 16.25 -17.71
N PHE A 56 -8.24 16.68 -16.69
CA PHE A 56 -7.07 15.99 -16.20
C PHE A 56 -7.48 14.89 -15.20
N ARG A 57 -7.11 13.64 -15.51
CA ARG A 57 -7.53 12.45 -14.77
C ARG A 57 -6.41 11.87 -13.93
N ILE A 58 -6.67 11.75 -12.62
CA ILE A 58 -5.74 11.19 -11.63
C ILE A 58 -6.38 9.94 -11.06
N ALA A 59 -5.61 8.88 -10.84
CA ALA A 59 -6.07 7.70 -10.12
C ALA A 59 -5.17 7.42 -8.92
N ASP A 60 -5.76 7.18 -7.75
CA ASP A 60 -5.05 6.66 -6.58
C ASP A 60 -5.46 5.20 -6.35
N PHE A 61 -4.51 4.28 -6.53
CA PHE A 61 -4.73 2.85 -6.44
C PHE A 61 -4.39 2.35 -5.03
N GLY A 62 -5.40 1.84 -4.32
CA GLY A 62 -5.32 1.49 -2.89
C GLY A 62 -5.45 2.73 -1.99
N CYS A 63 -6.50 3.52 -2.22
CA CYS A 63 -6.71 4.81 -1.56
C CYS A 63 -7.11 4.72 -0.07
N SER A 64 -7.55 3.54 0.39
CA SER A 64 -8.17 3.34 1.70
C SER A 64 -9.33 4.33 1.92
N THR A 65 -9.42 4.96 3.10
CA THR A 65 -10.56 5.78 3.54
C THR A 65 -10.21 7.25 3.81
N GLY A 66 -9.00 7.71 3.46
CA GLY A 66 -8.48 9.02 3.85
C GLY A 66 -7.72 9.02 5.19
N PRO A 67 -7.10 10.15 5.58
CA PRO A 67 -6.94 11.38 4.82
C PRO A 67 -5.75 11.34 3.84
N ASN A 68 -4.88 10.32 3.94
CA ASN A 68 -3.61 10.25 3.21
C ASN A 68 -3.77 10.39 1.68
N THR A 69 -4.79 9.73 1.11
CA THR A 69 -5.09 9.81 -0.33
C THR A 69 -5.40 11.24 -0.79
N PHE A 70 -6.11 12.04 0.02
CA PHE A 70 -6.47 13.41 -0.34
C PHE A 70 -5.23 14.31 -0.43
N GLN A 71 -4.27 14.13 0.48
CA GLN A 71 -3.01 14.87 0.43
C GLN A 71 -2.19 14.51 -0.82
N ALA A 72 -2.08 13.21 -1.13
CA ALA A 72 -1.35 12.75 -2.31
C ALA A 72 -1.96 13.32 -3.61
N VAL A 73 -3.29 13.27 -3.72
CA VAL A 73 -4.03 13.82 -4.86
C VAL A 73 -3.88 15.34 -4.96
N GLN A 74 -4.01 16.07 -3.85
CA GLN A 74 -3.88 17.53 -3.87
C GLN A 74 -2.46 17.96 -4.29
N ASN A 75 -1.43 17.27 -3.79
CA ASN A 75 -0.05 17.52 -4.21
C ASN A 75 0.14 17.34 -5.74
N ILE A 76 -0.55 16.39 -6.35
CA ILE A 76 -0.53 16.19 -7.81
C ILE A 76 -1.25 17.35 -8.51
N ILE A 77 -2.46 17.70 -8.07
CA ILE A 77 -3.27 18.78 -8.65
C ILE A 77 -2.50 20.11 -8.63
N ASP A 78 -1.91 20.47 -7.51
CA ASP A 78 -1.12 21.69 -7.34
C ASP A 78 0.01 21.78 -8.38
N MET A 79 0.68 20.65 -8.65
CA MET A 79 1.82 20.59 -9.58
C MET A 79 1.39 20.61 -11.04
N VAL A 80 0.28 19.97 -11.37
CA VAL A 80 -0.31 20.07 -12.71
C VAL A 80 -0.75 21.52 -12.99
N LYS A 81 -1.40 22.17 -12.03
CA LYS A 81 -1.78 23.59 -12.13
C LYS A 81 -0.55 24.48 -12.30
N LEU A 82 0.49 24.27 -11.48
CA LEU A 82 1.72 25.05 -11.55
C LEU A 82 2.43 24.87 -12.90
N LYS A 83 2.50 23.64 -13.43
CA LYS A 83 3.06 23.34 -14.75
C LYS A 83 2.25 24.04 -15.84
N HIS A 84 0.93 23.94 -15.80
CA HIS A 84 0.03 24.57 -16.76
C HIS A 84 0.20 26.08 -16.81
N LEU A 85 0.32 26.73 -15.64
CA LEU A 85 0.58 28.17 -15.53
C LEU A 85 1.95 28.59 -16.09
N LYS A 86 2.96 27.73 -16.01
CA LYS A 86 4.31 28.01 -16.54
C LYS A 86 4.39 27.85 -18.06
N GLU A 87 3.63 26.92 -18.62
CA GLU A 87 3.68 26.58 -20.05
C GLU A 87 2.71 27.41 -20.90
N ASN A 88 1.60 27.86 -20.31
CA ASN A 88 0.67 28.76 -20.96
C ASN A 88 0.89 30.20 -20.48
N ASN A 89 1.21 31.11 -21.40
CA ASN A 89 1.12 32.55 -21.13
C ASN A 89 -0.29 32.87 -20.58
N GLU A 90 -0.40 33.87 -19.69
CA GLU A 90 -1.60 34.28 -18.93
C GLU A 90 -2.93 34.41 -19.73
N ASN A 91 -2.88 34.32 -21.06
CA ASN A 91 -3.99 34.46 -21.99
C ASN A 91 -4.71 33.15 -22.39
N SER A 92 -4.23 31.96 -22.00
CA SER A 92 -4.95 30.68 -22.23
C SER A 92 -5.68 30.23 -20.96
N LEU A 93 -6.78 30.92 -20.64
CA LEU A 93 -7.60 30.73 -19.43
C LEU A 93 -8.64 29.60 -19.57
N LEU A 94 -8.34 28.50 -20.27
CA LEU A 94 -9.26 27.35 -20.21
C LEU A 94 -9.08 26.65 -18.86
N PRO A 95 -10.11 26.57 -17.99
CA PRO A 95 -9.97 25.94 -16.69
C PRO A 95 -9.70 24.44 -16.86
N LEU A 96 -8.57 23.98 -16.32
CA LEU A 96 -8.32 22.56 -16.10
C LEU A 96 -9.36 22.01 -15.12
N GLU A 97 -10.16 21.06 -15.59
CA GLU A 97 -11.02 20.28 -14.71
C GLU A 97 -10.26 19.05 -14.23
N PHE A 98 -10.31 18.75 -12.95
CA PHE A 98 -9.69 17.53 -12.41
C PHE A 98 -10.75 16.48 -12.13
N GLN A 99 -10.48 15.23 -12.52
CA GLN A 99 -11.28 14.08 -12.15
C GLN A 99 -10.38 13.06 -11.47
N VAL A 100 -10.73 12.69 -10.24
CA VAL A 100 -9.94 11.81 -9.38
C VAL A 100 -10.69 10.51 -9.16
N PHE A 101 -10.02 9.41 -9.51
CA PHE A 101 -10.48 8.05 -9.30
C PHE A 101 -9.81 7.48 -8.06
N PHE A 102 -10.60 7.24 -7.02
CA PHE A 102 -10.17 6.56 -5.80
C PHE A 102 -10.45 5.08 -5.95
N ASN A 103 -9.42 4.29 -6.23
CA ASN A 103 -9.53 2.84 -6.36
C ASN A 103 -9.13 2.16 -5.05
N ASP A 104 -9.93 1.19 -4.64
CA ASP A 104 -9.59 0.25 -3.58
C ASP A 104 -10.41 -1.04 -3.78
N GLN A 105 -10.23 -2.01 -2.90
CA GLN A 105 -10.99 -3.24 -2.92
C GLN A 105 -12.51 -3.00 -2.77
N PRO A 106 -13.36 -3.87 -3.31
CA PRO A 106 -14.82 -3.68 -3.27
C PRO A 106 -15.45 -3.53 -1.87
N ASN A 107 -14.81 -4.09 -0.85
CA ASN A 107 -15.25 -4.00 0.55
C ASN A 107 -14.55 -2.88 1.35
N ASN A 108 -13.78 -2.01 0.71
CA ASN A 108 -13.28 -0.79 1.34
C ASN A 108 -14.44 0.12 1.75
N ASP A 109 -14.26 0.90 2.82
CA ASP A 109 -15.27 1.82 3.33
C ASP A 109 -15.29 3.14 2.53
N PHE A 110 -15.76 3.04 1.28
CA PHE A 110 -15.97 4.18 0.39
C PHE A 110 -16.96 5.21 0.97
N ASN A 111 -17.89 4.79 1.84
CA ASN A 111 -18.81 5.73 2.49
C ASN A 111 -18.05 6.70 3.39
N THR A 112 -17.13 6.18 4.20
CA THR A 112 -16.27 7.04 5.02
C THR A 112 -15.33 7.86 4.15
N LEU A 113 -14.71 7.29 3.11
CA LEU A 113 -13.93 8.05 2.13
C LEU A 113 -14.70 9.26 1.57
N PHE A 114 -15.96 9.09 1.15
CA PHE A 114 -16.73 10.19 0.57
C PHE A 114 -17.22 11.20 1.60
N ARG A 115 -17.51 10.77 2.84
CA ARG A 115 -17.92 11.67 3.93
C ARG A 115 -16.78 12.54 4.47
N THR A 116 -15.54 12.06 4.41
CA THR A 116 -14.37 12.77 4.95
C THR A 116 -13.68 13.70 3.95
N GLN A 117 -14.08 13.67 2.67
CA GLN A 117 -13.58 14.61 1.67
C GLN A 117 -14.09 16.04 1.93
N SER A 118 -13.30 17.04 1.56
CA SER A 118 -13.73 18.44 1.61
C SER A 118 -15.03 18.67 0.81
N PRO A 119 -15.91 19.59 1.25
CA PRO A 119 -17.13 19.92 0.54
C PRO A 119 -16.88 20.24 -0.94
N SER A 120 -17.85 19.95 -1.80
CA SER A 120 -17.73 20.21 -3.25
C SER A 120 -17.44 21.68 -3.59
N SER A 121 -17.86 22.62 -2.74
CA SER A 121 -17.56 24.06 -2.91
C SER A 121 -16.10 24.43 -2.68
N GLU A 122 -15.34 23.61 -1.97
CA GLU A 122 -13.92 23.83 -1.65
C GLU A 122 -13.00 22.90 -2.47
N ARG A 123 -13.57 21.88 -3.09
CA ARG A 123 -12.83 20.83 -3.78
C ARG A 123 -12.60 21.20 -5.24
N GLU A 124 -11.35 21.08 -5.67
CA GLU A 124 -10.92 21.44 -7.02
C GLU A 124 -11.02 20.30 -8.04
N TYR A 125 -11.69 19.19 -7.67
CA TYR A 125 -11.79 17.98 -8.48
C TYR A 125 -13.12 17.25 -8.32
N PHE A 126 -13.55 16.55 -9.37
CA PHE A 126 -14.65 15.59 -9.34
C PHE A 126 -14.15 14.23 -8.82
N SER A 127 -14.87 13.65 -7.87
CA SER A 127 -14.46 12.39 -7.20
C SER A 127 -15.25 11.20 -7.73
N VAL A 128 -14.57 10.08 -7.97
CA VAL A 128 -15.15 8.82 -8.41
C VAL A 128 -14.55 7.69 -7.57
N GLY A 129 -15.38 6.83 -6.99
CA GLY A 129 -14.94 5.58 -6.36
C GLY A 129 -14.88 4.45 -7.38
N VAL A 130 -13.81 3.66 -7.34
CA VAL A 130 -13.56 2.55 -8.28
C VAL A 130 -13.31 1.27 -7.48
N PRO A 131 -14.35 0.48 -7.16
CA PRO A 131 -14.18 -0.78 -6.43
C PRO A 131 -13.57 -1.85 -7.33
N GLY A 132 -12.42 -2.40 -6.95
CA GLY A 132 -11.77 -3.49 -7.67
C GLY A 132 -10.29 -3.65 -7.31
N SER A 133 -9.76 -4.87 -7.49
CA SER A 133 -8.33 -5.11 -7.30
C SER A 133 -7.51 -4.41 -8.39
N PHE A 134 -6.61 -3.53 -7.97
CA PHE A 134 -5.58 -2.92 -8.81
C PHE A 134 -4.60 -3.92 -9.46
N TYR A 135 -4.58 -5.20 -9.09
CA TYR A 135 -3.80 -6.20 -9.82
C TYR A 135 -4.41 -6.56 -11.18
N GLY A 136 -5.65 -6.15 -11.43
CA GLY A 136 -6.27 -6.17 -12.74
C GLY A 136 -6.55 -4.76 -13.27
N ARG A 137 -7.22 -4.71 -14.41
CA ARG A 137 -7.76 -3.46 -14.94
C ARG A 137 -9.03 -3.05 -14.23
N VAL A 138 -9.06 -1.79 -13.84
CA VAL A 138 -10.16 -1.12 -13.14
C VAL A 138 -10.63 0.14 -13.88
N LEU A 139 -9.86 0.61 -14.87
CA LEU A 139 -10.15 1.82 -15.65
C LEU A 139 -10.10 1.55 -17.16
N PRO A 140 -10.75 2.39 -17.99
CA PRO A 140 -10.67 2.30 -19.45
C PRO A 140 -9.24 2.51 -19.97
N ARG A 141 -8.93 1.99 -21.16
CA ARG A 141 -7.63 2.19 -21.79
C ARG A 141 -7.36 3.67 -22.06
N ASN A 142 -6.11 4.11 -21.91
CA ASN A 142 -5.66 5.48 -22.21
C ASN A 142 -6.57 6.56 -21.59
N SER A 143 -6.95 6.40 -20.32
CA SER A 143 -7.88 7.31 -19.64
C SER A 143 -7.22 8.09 -18.50
N ILE A 144 -6.11 7.62 -17.95
CA ILE A 144 -5.48 8.23 -16.77
C ILE A 144 -4.20 8.97 -17.16
N HIS A 145 -4.01 10.19 -16.63
CA HIS A 145 -2.82 11.00 -16.89
C HIS A 145 -1.75 10.79 -15.81
N ILE A 146 -2.16 10.72 -14.54
CA ILE A 146 -1.28 10.36 -13.42
C ILE A 146 -1.94 9.26 -12.59
N GLY A 147 -1.24 8.14 -12.43
CA GLY A 147 -1.51 7.14 -11.42
C GLY A 147 -0.63 7.35 -10.19
N ASN A 148 -1.21 7.15 -9.00
CA ASN A 148 -0.52 7.14 -7.72
C ASN A 148 -0.81 5.82 -7.01
N THR A 149 0.16 5.27 -6.30
CA THR A 149 -0.08 4.22 -5.33
C THR A 149 0.92 4.32 -4.19
N SER A 150 0.45 4.22 -2.96
CA SER A 150 1.26 4.41 -1.76
C SER A 150 0.95 3.33 -0.72
N TYR A 151 1.96 2.53 -0.34
CA TYR A 151 1.86 1.52 0.74
C TYR A 151 0.84 0.40 0.48
N THR A 152 0.78 -0.11 -0.74
CA THR A 152 -0.27 -1.04 -1.19
C THR A 152 0.29 -2.31 -1.82
N THR A 153 1.36 -2.22 -2.61
CA THR A 153 1.89 -3.34 -3.42
C THR A 153 2.61 -4.43 -2.61
N HIS A 154 2.79 -4.26 -1.30
CA HIS A 154 3.22 -5.34 -0.42
C HIS A 154 2.07 -6.31 -0.08
N TRP A 155 0.81 -5.91 -0.28
CA TRP A 155 -0.35 -6.79 -0.17
C TRP A 155 -0.51 -7.62 -1.42
N LEU A 156 -0.31 -8.92 -1.33
CA LEU A 156 -0.47 -9.86 -2.44
C LEU A 156 -1.96 -10.04 -2.80
N SER A 157 -2.22 -10.46 -4.04
CA SER A 157 -3.56 -10.77 -4.52
C SER A 157 -4.21 -11.95 -3.79
N LYS A 158 -3.37 -12.82 -3.21
CA LYS A 158 -3.75 -14.00 -2.42
C LYS A 158 -2.56 -14.51 -1.62
N VAL A 159 -2.84 -15.28 -0.58
CA VAL A 159 -1.82 -16.11 0.08
C VAL A 159 -1.22 -17.10 -0.93
N PRO A 160 0.12 -17.22 -1.05
CA PRO A 160 0.74 -18.12 -2.01
C PRO A 160 0.23 -19.56 -1.87
N LYS A 161 0.05 -20.24 -3.00
CA LYS A 161 -0.41 -21.63 -2.98
C LYS A 161 0.59 -22.47 -2.19
N HIS A 162 0.06 -23.37 -1.38
CA HIS A 162 0.81 -24.35 -0.59
C HIS A 162 1.50 -23.87 0.70
N VAL A 163 1.46 -22.58 1.05
CA VAL A 163 2.04 -22.13 2.34
C VAL A 163 1.21 -22.49 3.56
N CYS A 164 -0.08 -22.79 3.36
CA CYS A 164 -0.97 -23.34 4.38
C CYS A 164 -1.24 -24.86 4.19
N ASP A 165 -0.54 -25.53 3.28
CA ASP A 165 -0.75 -26.96 2.99
C ASP A 165 0.24 -27.81 3.80
N LYS A 166 -0.26 -28.57 4.78
CA LYS A 166 0.56 -29.43 5.67
C LYS A 166 1.45 -30.44 4.94
N LYS A 167 1.16 -30.75 3.68
CA LYS A 167 1.95 -31.71 2.86
C LYS A 167 3.01 -31.02 2.00
N SER A 168 3.00 -29.70 1.95
CA SER A 168 3.92 -28.91 1.13
C SER A 168 5.25 -28.69 1.83
N PRO A 169 6.39 -28.72 1.11
CA PRO A 169 7.66 -28.23 1.65
C PRO A 169 7.61 -26.75 1.99
N ALA A 170 6.71 -25.98 1.36
CA ALA A 170 6.50 -24.57 1.65
C ALA A 170 5.51 -24.32 2.80
N TRP A 171 5.12 -25.32 3.60
CA TRP A 171 4.19 -25.12 4.72
C TRP A 171 4.79 -24.20 5.78
N ASN A 172 4.21 -23.01 5.92
CA ASN A 172 4.62 -22.03 6.94
C ASN A 172 3.94 -22.33 8.27
N LYS A 173 4.34 -23.43 8.91
CA LYS A 173 3.72 -23.91 10.15
C LYS A 173 3.85 -22.91 11.32
N ASN A 174 5.03 -22.30 11.45
CA ASN A 174 5.43 -21.61 12.67
C ASN A 174 5.18 -20.10 12.64
N TYR A 175 4.90 -19.53 11.47
CA TYR A 175 4.78 -18.09 11.29
C TYR A 175 3.52 -17.74 10.51
N ILE A 176 2.93 -16.61 10.88
CA ILE A 176 1.75 -16.08 10.19
C ILE A 176 2.11 -15.26 8.96
N HIS A 177 3.39 -15.09 8.63
CA HIS A 177 3.86 -14.30 7.50
C HIS A 177 5.19 -14.83 6.94
N CYS A 178 5.59 -14.33 5.77
CA CYS A 178 6.91 -14.60 5.22
C CYS A 178 7.97 -13.75 5.93
N ASN A 179 8.66 -14.33 6.91
CA ASN A 179 9.75 -13.67 7.62
C ASN A 179 11.15 -13.90 6.99
N ASN A 180 11.21 -14.60 5.85
CA ASN A 180 12.45 -15.00 5.15
C ASN A 180 13.33 -16.06 5.84
N LEU A 181 12.84 -16.75 6.87
CA LEU A 181 13.61 -17.82 7.53
C LEU A 181 13.58 -19.14 6.75
N LEU A 182 12.44 -19.46 6.11
CA LEU A 182 12.25 -20.69 5.35
C LEU A 182 12.34 -20.41 3.85
N GLU A 183 13.26 -21.08 3.15
CA GLU A 183 13.54 -20.84 1.73
C GLU A 183 12.33 -21.13 0.84
N ASP A 184 11.66 -22.27 1.03
CA ASP A 184 10.50 -22.66 0.22
C ASP A 184 9.31 -21.70 0.40
N VAL A 185 9.07 -21.24 1.64
CA VAL A 185 8.07 -20.21 1.94
C VAL A 185 8.45 -18.91 1.23
N THR A 186 9.69 -18.46 1.39
CA THR A 186 10.21 -17.23 0.78
C THR A 186 10.05 -17.26 -0.74
N LYS A 187 10.40 -18.37 -1.38
CA LYS A 187 10.26 -18.57 -2.82
C LYS A 187 8.80 -18.49 -3.26
N ALA A 188 7.88 -19.13 -2.52
CA ALA A 188 6.45 -19.09 -2.85
C ALA A 188 5.88 -17.66 -2.78
N TYR A 189 6.23 -16.90 -1.73
CA TYR A 189 5.84 -15.50 -1.59
C TYR A 189 6.46 -14.60 -2.66
N LYS A 190 7.74 -14.77 -2.96
CA LYS A 190 8.43 -14.04 -4.03
C LYS A 190 7.81 -14.26 -5.41
N VAL A 191 7.49 -15.50 -5.75
CA VAL A 191 6.80 -15.83 -7.02
C VAL A 191 5.46 -15.10 -7.09
N GLN A 192 4.67 -15.15 -6.01
CA GLN A 192 3.38 -14.45 -5.96
C GLN A 192 3.54 -12.93 -6.12
N PHE A 193 4.53 -12.33 -5.46
CA PHE A 193 4.83 -10.90 -5.61
C PHE A 193 5.22 -10.52 -7.04
N ILE A 194 6.09 -11.29 -7.70
CA ILE A 194 6.52 -11.02 -9.07
C ILE A 194 5.33 -11.09 -10.03
N GLU A 195 4.46 -12.10 -9.88
CA GLU A 195 3.22 -12.21 -10.65
C GLU A 195 2.29 -11.01 -10.42
N ASP A 196 2.06 -10.65 -9.16
CA ASP A 196 1.15 -9.57 -8.78
C ASP A 196 1.68 -8.20 -9.22
N MET A 197 2.94 -7.89 -8.95
CA MET A 197 3.57 -6.64 -9.35
C MET A 197 3.66 -6.52 -10.89
N GLY A 198 3.92 -7.63 -11.60
CA GLY A 198 3.88 -7.67 -13.06
C GLY A 198 2.48 -7.32 -13.58
N ALA A 199 1.44 -7.99 -13.06
CA ALA A 199 0.05 -7.74 -13.44
C ALA A 199 -0.41 -6.31 -13.11
N PHE A 200 0.05 -5.75 -11.98
CA PHE A 200 -0.18 -4.35 -11.64
C PHE A 200 0.40 -3.42 -12.72
N ILE A 201 1.68 -3.56 -13.06
CA ILE A 201 2.33 -2.69 -14.05
C ILE A 201 1.70 -2.86 -15.44
N ASP A 202 1.36 -4.09 -15.85
CA ASP A 202 0.67 -4.38 -17.12
C ASP A 202 -0.68 -3.66 -17.18
N ALA A 203 -1.50 -3.76 -16.12
CA ALA A 203 -2.79 -3.08 -16.06
C ALA A 203 -2.65 -1.56 -16.12
N ARG A 204 -1.67 -0.98 -15.40
CA ARG A 204 -1.39 0.47 -15.45
C ARG A 204 -0.93 0.91 -16.84
N ALA A 205 -0.16 0.08 -17.55
CA ALA A 205 0.29 0.38 -18.91
C ALA A 205 -0.87 0.45 -19.92
N GLU A 206 -1.96 -0.27 -19.69
CA GLU A 206 -3.15 -0.15 -20.53
C GLU A 206 -3.99 1.09 -20.19
N GLU A 207 -4.04 1.47 -18.92
CA GLU A 207 -4.93 2.52 -18.40
C GLU A 207 -4.36 3.94 -18.54
N LEU A 208 -3.04 4.09 -18.40
CA LEU A 208 -2.36 5.37 -18.54
C LEU A 208 -2.28 5.79 -20.01
N VAL A 209 -2.47 7.08 -20.29
CA VAL A 209 -2.21 7.66 -21.61
C VAL A 209 -0.71 7.59 -21.94
N PRO A 210 -0.31 7.56 -23.22
CA PRO A 210 1.09 7.77 -23.61
C PRO A 210 1.64 9.06 -22.99
N GLY A 211 2.83 8.99 -22.38
CA GLY A 211 3.43 10.09 -21.62
C GLY A 211 2.86 10.31 -20.22
N GLY A 212 1.82 9.57 -19.81
CA GLY A 212 1.27 9.61 -18.46
C GLY A 212 2.25 9.06 -17.41
N LEU A 213 2.13 9.53 -16.17
CA LEU A 213 3.04 9.16 -15.08
C LEU A 213 2.40 8.13 -14.14
N MET A 214 3.21 7.21 -13.62
CA MET A 214 2.86 6.34 -12.50
C MET A 214 3.83 6.60 -11.34
N ILE A 215 3.31 7.09 -10.23
CA ILE A 215 4.06 7.34 -9.00
C ILE A 215 3.80 6.18 -8.04
N ILE A 216 4.86 5.51 -7.61
CA ILE A 216 4.80 4.33 -6.75
C ILE A 216 5.66 4.57 -5.51
N LEU A 217 5.03 4.52 -4.34
CA LEU A 217 5.68 4.61 -3.04
C LEU A 217 5.35 3.35 -2.23
N GLY A 218 6.35 2.63 -1.73
CA GLY A 218 6.08 1.45 -0.92
C GLY A 218 7.28 1.02 -0.10
N GLN A 219 7.07 0.03 0.77
CA GLN A 219 8.13 -0.51 1.61
C GLN A 219 8.80 -1.70 0.95
N CYS A 220 10.13 -1.75 1.04
CA CYS A 220 10.93 -2.91 0.68
C CYS A 220 12.00 -3.17 1.74
N LEU A 221 12.58 -4.36 1.68
CA LEU A 221 13.78 -4.73 2.39
C LEU A 221 15.01 -4.20 1.63
N PRO A 222 16.04 -3.68 2.32
CA PRO A 222 17.35 -3.57 1.72
C PRO A 222 17.82 -4.93 1.17
N ASP A 223 18.55 -4.94 0.06
CA ASP A 223 19.02 -6.20 -0.54
C ASP A 223 19.87 -6.99 0.47
N GLY A 224 19.59 -8.29 0.58
CA GLY A 224 20.24 -9.19 1.54
C GLY A 224 19.76 -9.06 2.99
N VAL A 225 18.80 -8.21 3.31
CA VAL A 225 18.18 -8.12 4.65
C VAL A 225 16.90 -8.96 4.68
N PRO A 226 16.83 -10.02 5.50
CA PRO A 226 15.59 -10.78 5.67
C PRO A 226 14.63 -10.04 6.61
N MET A 227 13.33 -10.29 6.43
CA MET A 227 12.26 -9.67 7.23
C MET A 227 12.40 -9.97 8.73
N TYR A 228 12.84 -11.17 9.13
CA TYR A 228 13.04 -11.52 10.55
C TYR A 228 14.12 -10.68 11.24
N GLU A 229 15.01 -9.98 10.51
CA GLU A 229 16.00 -9.05 11.07
C GLU A 229 15.47 -7.62 11.22
N THR A 230 14.21 -7.37 10.83
CA THR A 230 13.58 -6.05 10.92
C THR A 230 12.68 -5.92 12.13
N TRP A 231 12.48 -4.68 12.60
CA TRP A 231 11.57 -4.44 13.71
C TRP A 231 10.12 -4.77 13.33
N GLN A 232 9.71 -4.51 12.09
CA GLN A 232 8.38 -4.89 11.60
C GLN A 232 8.20 -6.42 11.61
N GLY A 233 9.21 -7.17 11.17
CA GLY A 233 9.21 -8.63 11.22
C GLY A 233 9.08 -9.15 12.64
N ASN A 234 9.82 -8.56 13.58
CA ASN A 234 9.69 -8.89 14.99
C ASN A 234 8.28 -8.62 15.55
N VAL A 235 7.63 -7.52 15.15
CA VAL A 235 6.24 -7.25 15.54
C VAL A 235 5.28 -8.29 14.94
N PHE A 236 5.44 -8.67 13.66
CA PHE A 236 4.62 -9.73 13.06
C PHE A 236 4.81 -11.10 13.72
N ASP A 237 6.04 -11.46 14.06
CA ASP A 237 6.33 -12.68 14.82
C ASP A 237 5.67 -12.62 16.21
N THR A 238 5.73 -11.47 16.88
CA THR A 238 5.05 -11.23 18.17
C THR A 238 3.53 -11.35 18.05
N VAL A 239 2.92 -10.91 16.95
CA VAL A 239 1.49 -11.12 16.66
C VAL A 239 1.19 -12.62 16.53
N GLY A 240 2.06 -13.39 15.87
CA GLY A 240 1.98 -14.85 15.81
C GLY A 240 2.04 -15.50 17.20
N ASP A 241 2.96 -15.05 18.06
CA ASP A 241 3.07 -15.53 19.44
C ASP A 241 1.81 -15.22 20.27
N CYS A 242 1.22 -14.03 20.11
CA CYS A 242 -0.05 -13.69 20.77
C CYS A 242 -1.18 -14.63 20.33
N LEU A 243 -1.27 -14.96 19.04
CA LEU A 243 -2.27 -15.93 18.56
C LEU A 243 -2.05 -17.31 19.20
N MET A 244 -0.81 -17.76 19.34
CA MET A 244 -0.50 -19.03 20.02
C MET A 244 -0.88 -19.00 21.49
N ASP A 245 -0.65 -17.88 22.19
CA ASP A 245 -1.09 -17.72 23.58
C ASP A 245 -2.63 -17.69 23.70
N MET A 246 -3.32 -17.07 22.74
CA MET A 246 -4.78 -17.15 22.63
C MET A 246 -5.28 -18.59 22.40
N ALA A 247 -4.55 -19.41 21.65
CA ALA A 247 -4.90 -20.83 21.46
C ALA A 247 -4.77 -21.62 22.77
N LYS A 248 -3.70 -21.39 23.55
CA LYS A 248 -3.53 -22.01 24.88
C LYS A 248 -4.63 -21.62 25.86
N LEU A 249 -5.18 -20.40 25.72
CA LEU A 249 -6.31 -19.89 26.51
C LEU A 249 -7.69 -20.33 25.98
N GLY A 250 -7.74 -21.07 24.86
CA GLY A 250 -8.99 -21.56 24.26
C GLY A 250 -9.80 -20.51 23.50
N VAL A 251 -9.25 -19.33 23.21
CA VAL A 251 -9.91 -18.28 22.42
C VAL A 251 -9.90 -18.62 20.92
N THR A 252 -8.87 -19.33 20.46
CA THR A 252 -8.75 -19.90 19.12
C THR A 252 -8.15 -21.31 19.20
N SER A 253 -7.78 -21.92 18.08
CA SER A 253 -7.09 -23.21 18.03
C SER A 253 -5.77 -23.12 17.27
N GLU A 254 -4.82 -23.99 17.61
CA GLU A 254 -3.56 -24.11 16.86
C GLU A 254 -3.83 -24.43 15.38
N GLU A 255 -4.82 -25.27 15.07
CA GLU A 255 -5.20 -25.59 13.69
C GLU A 255 -5.64 -24.35 12.88
N LYS A 256 -6.40 -23.42 13.51
CA LYS A 256 -6.77 -22.16 12.88
C LYS A 256 -5.53 -21.30 12.59
N ILE A 257 -4.53 -21.31 13.47
CA ILE A 257 -3.29 -20.56 13.29
C ILE A 257 -2.42 -21.21 12.20
N GLU A 258 -2.28 -22.53 12.20
CA GLU A 258 -1.53 -23.29 11.18
C GLU A 258 -2.10 -23.15 9.75
N SER A 259 -3.38 -22.77 9.63
CA SER A 259 -4.05 -22.48 8.35
C SER A 259 -4.07 -20.99 7.99
N PHE A 260 -3.53 -20.13 8.85
CA PHE A 260 -3.48 -18.69 8.67
C PHE A 260 -2.13 -18.25 8.11
N SER A 261 -2.16 -17.42 7.07
CA SER A 261 -0.97 -16.70 6.64
C SER A 261 -1.38 -15.36 6.03
N LEU A 262 -0.58 -14.34 6.29
CA LEU A 262 -0.80 -13.00 5.76
C LEU A 262 -0.45 -13.00 4.27
N PRO A 263 -1.31 -12.46 3.40
CA PRO A 263 -1.01 -12.24 1.99
C PRO A 263 -0.14 -10.99 1.84
N MET A 264 1.02 -10.98 2.50
CA MET A 264 1.96 -9.87 2.45
C MET A 264 3.36 -10.37 2.13
N TYR A 265 4.06 -9.65 1.27
CA TYR A 265 5.47 -9.84 0.98
C TYR A 265 6.14 -8.48 0.88
N PHE A 266 7.21 -8.29 1.66
CA PHE A 266 8.08 -7.14 1.51
C PHE A 266 9.23 -7.55 0.59
N PRO A 267 9.24 -7.07 -0.67
CA PRO A 267 10.27 -7.46 -1.62
C PRO A 267 11.62 -6.87 -1.23
N GLN A 268 12.70 -7.43 -1.74
CA GLN A 268 13.97 -6.69 -1.79
C GLN A 268 13.92 -5.63 -2.89
N PHE A 269 14.69 -4.55 -2.76
CA PHE A 269 14.68 -3.47 -3.76
C PHE A 269 15.05 -3.96 -5.17
N SER A 270 16.00 -4.89 -5.27
CA SER A 270 16.36 -5.55 -6.54
C SER A 270 15.20 -6.34 -7.17
N GLU A 271 14.29 -6.88 -6.38
CA GLU A 271 13.11 -7.60 -6.87
C GLU A 271 12.09 -6.64 -7.48
N VAL A 272 11.83 -5.49 -6.83
CA VAL A 272 10.97 -4.43 -7.36
C VAL A 272 11.53 -3.90 -8.70
N ARG A 273 12.83 -3.59 -8.71
CA ARG A 273 13.54 -3.14 -9.91
C ARG A 273 13.42 -4.14 -11.05
N GLY A 274 13.69 -5.42 -10.79
CA GLY A 274 13.66 -6.47 -11.80
C GLY A 274 12.31 -6.61 -12.49
N VAL A 275 11.20 -6.51 -11.75
CA VAL A 275 9.85 -6.56 -12.35
C VAL A 275 9.59 -5.38 -13.27
N ILE A 276 9.93 -4.16 -12.82
CA ILE A 276 9.69 -2.93 -13.59
C ILE A 276 10.54 -2.87 -14.85
N GLU A 277 11.83 -3.23 -14.75
CA GLU A 277 12.74 -3.27 -15.90
C GLU A 277 12.32 -4.33 -16.93
N HIS A 278 11.73 -5.44 -16.50
CA HIS A 278 11.25 -6.50 -17.39
C HIS A 278 9.96 -6.14 -18.15
N ASN A 279 9.04 -5.37 -17.56
CA ASN A 279 7.74 -5.05 -18.17
C ASN A 279 7.86 -4.31 -19.51
N GLY A 280 8.85 -3.42 -19.65
CA GLY A 280 9.14 -2.73 -20.92
C GLY A 280 8.14 -1.68 -21.39
N SER A 281 6.97 -1.50 -20.74
CA SER A 281 5.93 -0.53 -21.14
C SER A 281 6.18 0.90 -20.64
N PHE A 282 7.11 1.06 -19.70
CA PHE A 282 7.43 2.35 -19.09
C PHE A 282 8.91 2.70 -19.27
N THR A 283 9.21 4.00 -19.32
CA THR A 283 10.53 4.53 -18.97
C THR A 283 10.57 4.80 -17.46
N ILE A 284 11.76 4.63 -16.87
CA ILE A 284 12.00 4.91 -15.45
C ILE A 284 12.57 6.32 -15.38
N GLU A 285 11.78 7.29 -14.92
CA GLU A 285 12.24 8.67 -14.74
C GLU A 285 12.97 8.82 -13.40
N LEU A 286 12.51 8.10 -12.37
CA LEU A 286 13.21 8.01 -11.10
C LEU A 286 12.93 6.65 -10.44
N MET A 287 13.95 6.05 -9.84
CA MET A 287 13.82 4.84 -9.02
C MET A 287 14.93 4.80 -7.98
N GLU A 288 14.57 4.96 -6.72
CA GLU A 288 15.51 5.01 -5.61
C GLU A 288 14.85 4.51 -4.31
N THR A 289 15.68 4.31 -3.29
CA THR A 289 15.24 4.10 -1.91
C THR A 289 15.46 5.37 -1.10
N ILE A 290 14.49 5.71 -0.25
CA ILE A 290 14.58 6.80 0.73
C ILE A 290 14.36 6.24 2.14
N SER A 291 14.95 6.91 3.12
CA SER A 291 14.68 6.62 4.53
C SER A 291 13.27 7.04 4.90
N HIS A 292 12.63 6.29 5.80
CA HIS A 292 11.34 6.70 6.34
C HIS A 292 11.54 7.87 7.32
N PRO A 293 10.73 8.94 7.29
CA PRO A 293 10.95 10.09 8.19
C PRO A 293 10.87 9.78 9.68
N LEU A 294 10.22 8.67 10.05
CA LEU A 294 10.15 8.18 11.43
C LEU A 294 11.25 7.18 11.78
N ASP A 295 12.20 6.88 10.90
CA ASP A 295 13.24 5.89 11.16
C ASP A 295 14.09 6.25 12.39
N ASP A 296 14.36 7.54 12.62
CA ASP A 296 15.18 7.99 13.75
C ASP A 296 14.36 8.37 14.98
N THR A 297 13.04 8.15 14.93
CA THR A 297 12.13 8.40 16.03
C THR A 297 11.72 7.07 16.68
N PRO A 298 12.08 6.82 17.95
CA PRO A 298 11.59 5.64 18.65
C PRO A 298 10.06 5.67 18.71
N LEU A 299 9.42 4.68 18.08
CA LEU A 299 7.97 4.56 18.09
C LEU A 299 7.50 4.01 19.44
N THR A 300 6.41 4.55 19.97
CA THR A 300 5.84 4.04 21.22
C THR A 300 5.13 2.71 21.00
N ASN A 301 5.02 1.90 22.05
CA ASN A 301 4.29 0.63 21.99
C ASN A 301 2.83 0.82 21.57
N ASP A 302 2.18 1.90 22.05
CA ASP A 302 0.81 2.24 21.69
C ASP A 302 0.68 2.60 20.21
N PHE A 303 1.65 3.33 19.66
CA PHE A 303 1.71 3.66 18.24
C PHE A 303 1.82 2.39 17.39
N ILE A 304 2.75 1.49 17.73
CA ILE A 304 2.96 0.22 17.02
C ILE A 304 1.68 -0.63 17.10
N THR A 305 1.13 -0.81 18.29
CA THR A 305 -0.08 -1.62 18.52
C THR A 305 -1.25 -1.08 17.71
N SER A 306 -1.48 0.23 17.74
CA SER A 306 -2.64 0.84 17.09
C SER A 306 -2.48 0.84 15.56
N THR A 307 -1.27 1.06 15.05
CA THR A 307 -0.96 0.94 13.61
C THR A 307 -1.20 -0.49 13.12
N PHE A 308 -0.65 -1.50 13.81
CA PHE A 308 -0.83 -2.91 13.43
C PHE A 308 -2.28 -3.35 13.55
N ARG A 309 -3.00 -2.88 14.57
CA ARG A 309 -4.44 -3.09 14.70
C ARG A 309 -5.18 -2.57 13.48
N ALA A 310 -4.92 -1.34 13.07
CA ALA A 310 -5.66 -0.71 11.99
C ALA A 310 -5.53 -1.44 10.64
N PHE A 311 -4.39 -2.05 10.33
CA PHE A 311 -4.24 -2.78 9.07
C PHE A 311 -4.53 -4.29 9.15
N LEU A 312 -4.44 -4.92 10.35
CA LEU A 312 -4.70 -6.36 10.51
C LEU A 312 -6.13 -6.71 10.96
N THR A 313 -6.93 -5.73 11.40
CA THR A 313 -8.27 -5.98 11.94
C THR A 313 -9.11 -6.83 10.99
N THR A 314 -9.29 -6.42 9.74
CA THR A 314 -10.21 -7.09 8.81
C THR A 314 -9.79 -8.53 8.48
N ILE A 315 -8.50 -8.80 8.34
CA ILE A 315 -7.98 -10.15 8.07
C ILE A 315 -8.08 -11.06 9.31
N VAL A 316 -7.85 -10.50 10.51
CA VAL A 316 -7.99 -11.23 11.77
C VAL A 316 -9.47 -11.57 12.04
N GLU A 317 -10.39 -10.60 11.90
CA GLU A 317 -11.83 -10.83 12.07
C GLU A 317 -12.34 -11.90 11.12
N LYS A 318 -11.96 -11.82 9.85
CA LYS A 318 -12.42 -12.76 8.83
C LYS A 318 -11.98 -14.20 9.09
N HIS A 319 -10.79 -14.41 9.68
CA HIS A 319 -10.24 -15.76 9.91
C HIS A 319 -10.55 -16.30 11.32
N PHE A 320 -10.44 -15.45 12.34
CA PHE A 320 -10.56 -15.84 13.75
C PHE A 320 -11.89 -15.43 14.39
N GLY A 321 -12.62 -14.49 13.80
CA GLY A 321 -13.89 -13.94 14.29
C GLY A 321 -13.72 -12.61 15.04
N ASP A 322 -14.81 -11.83 15.13
CA ASP A 322 -14.83 -10.46 15.69
C ASP A 322 -14.28 -10.36 17.12
N GLY A 323 -14.51 -11.39 17.94
CA GLY A 323 -14.02 -11.44 19.32
C GLY A 323 -12.49 -11.53 19.45
N ALA A 324 -11.77 -11.95 18.39
CA ALA A 324 -10.35 -12.20 18.44
C ALA A 324 -9.49 -10.93 18.37
N VAL A 325 -9.95 -9.87 17.69
CA VAL A 325 -9.15 -8.65 17.47
C VAL A 325 -8.78 -7.97 18.77
N ASN A 326 -9.77 -7.71 19.62
CA ASN A 326 -9.55 -7.02 20.89
C ASN A 326 -8.54 -7.77 21.77
N GLU A 327 -8.72 -9.09 21.89
CA GLU A 327 -7.82 -9.91 22.69
C GLU A 327 -6.41 -9.95 22.10
N LEU A 328 -6.28 -10.13 20.77
CA LEU A 328 -4.99 -10.16 20.08
C LEU A 328 -4.18 -8.87 20.34
N PHE A 329 -4.79 -7.71 20.15
CA PHE A 329 -4.09 -6.43 20.30
C PHE A 329 -3.87 -6.03 21.77
N ASN A 330 -4.71 -6.51 22.70
CA ASN A 330 -4.44 -6.41 24.13
C ASN A 330 -3.21 -7.24 24.53
N GLN A 331 -3.07 -8.45 23.99
CA GLN A 331 -1.89 -9.29 24.22
C GLN A 331 -0.64 -8.69 23.57
N LEU A 332 -0.75 -8.15 22.35
CA LEU A 332 0.35 -7.46 21.69
C LEU A 332 0.86 -6.28 22.53
N ALA A 333 -0.04 -5.42 23.02
CA ALA A 333 0.32 -4.29 23.89
C ALA A 333 1.06 -4.75 25.16
N LYS A 334 0.58 -5.83 25.80
CA LYS A 334 1.24 -6.44 26.97
C LYS A 334 2.64 -6.96 26.62
N LYS A 335 2.79 -7.71 25.53
CA LYS A 335 4.08 -8.26 25.10
C LYS A 335 5.07 -7.15 24.76
N LEU A 336 4.66 -6.12 24.02
CA LEU A 336 5.51 -4.96 23.71
C LEU A 336 5.90 -4.16 24.96
N THR A 337 5.05 -4.16 25.99
CA THR A 337 5.38 -3.52 27.29
C THR A 337 6.44 -4.32 28.06
N MET A 338 6.35 -5.65 28.05
CA MET A 338 7.33 -6.54 28.69
C MET A 338 8.65 -6.63 27.91
N HIS A 339 8.55 -6.59 26.58
CA HIS A 339 9.65 -6.75 25.64
C HIS A 339 9.55 -5.64 24.57
N PRO A 340 9.93 -4.40 24.91
CA PRO A 340 9.88 -3.30 23.96
C PRO A 340 10.85 -3.53 22.79
N ILE A 341 10.46 -3.01 21.63
CA ILE A 341 11.29 -3.07 20.41
C ILE A 341 12.53 -2.21 20.60
N ASP A 342 13.71 -2.82 20.54
CA ASP A 342 14.98 -2.09 20.46
C ASP A 342 15.28 -1.69 19.01
N PHE A 343 14.83 -0.49 18.62
CA PHE A 343 15.05 0.07 17.29
C PHE A 343 16.53 0.25 16.90
N LYS A 344 17.48 0.12 17.84
CA LYS A 344 18.92 0.12 17.52
C LYS A 344 19.44 -1.27 17.17
N MET A 345 18.81 -2.32 17.66
CA MET A 345 19.19 -3.71 17.41
C MET A 345 18.63 -4.23 16.09
N TRP A 346 17.40 -3.83 15.75
CA TRP A 346 16.72 -4.30 14.55
C TRP A 346 17.07 -3.46 13.32
N LYS A 347 17.16 -4.12 12.16
CA LYS A 347 17.26 -3.43 10.87
C LYS A 347 15.95 -2.74 10.53
N LYS A 348 16.02 -1.80 9.59
CA LYS A 348 14.87 -1.03 9.09
C LYS A 348 14.58 -1.44 7.66
N GLN A 349 13.30 -1.53 7.33
CA GLN A 349 12.86 -1.46 5.94
C GLN A 349 13.20 -0.07 5.35
N VAL A 350 13.24 0.02 4.04
CA VAL A 350 13.37 1.30 3.33
C VAL A 350 12.12 1.55 2.51
N VAL A 351 11.90 2.79 2.13
CA VAL A 351 10.81 3.17 1.23
C VAL A 351 11.38 3.26 -0.17
N TYR A 352 10.86 2.49 -1.13
CA TYR A 352 11.16 2.78 -2.53
C TYR A 352 10.24 3.89 -3.03
N TYR A 353 10.82 4.78 -3.83
CA TYR A 353 10.13 5.83 -4.55
C TYR A 353 10.43 5.72 -6.03
N ILE A 354 9.38 5.60 -6.83
CA ILE A 354 9.49 5.30 -8.26
C ILE A 354 8.54 6.21 -9.03
N VAL A 355 9.06 6.83 -10.09
CA VAL A 355 8.28 7.55 -11.08
C VAL A 355 8.53 6.92 -12.43
N LEU A 356 7.47 6.37 -13.00
CA LEU A 356 7.47 5.76 -14.33
C LEU A 356 6.71 6.65 -15.30
N LYS A 357 7.15 6.70 -16.56
CA LYS A 357 6.44 7.38 -17.63
C LYS A 357 6.05 6.39 -18.72
N ARG A 358 4.77 6.41 -19.11
CA ARG A 358 4.22 5.49 -20.10
C ARG A 358 4.85 5.80 -21.46
N LYS A 359 5.49 4.79 -22.08
CA LYS A 359 6.04 4.89 -23.44
C LYS A 359 4.96 5.11 -24.48
#